data_AF-A0AAD1M7B0-F1
#
_entry.id   AF-A0AAD1M7B0-F1
#
_cell.length_a   1.000
_cell.length_b   1.000
_cell.length_c   1.000
_cell.angle_alpha   90.00
_cell.angle_beta   90.00
_cell.angle_gamma   90.00
#
_symmetry.space_group_name_H-M   'P 1'
#
loop_
_entity.id
_entity.type
_entity.pdbx_description
1 polymer ?
#
loop_
_entity_poly.entity_id
_entity_poly.type
_entity_poly.pdbx_seq_one_letter_code
_entity_poly.pdbx_strand_id
1 'polypeptide(L)' 'MSVRGVLVCYRSTDTGPIAAEWTYWDSPEEARRAEAELTPCSELCCRTHSVVGVDPQVPVRRGGRPRREDVIR' A
#
# COMPACT_ATOMS: atom_id res chain seq x y z
N MET A 1 -13.78 -15.14 7.15
CA MET A 1 -12.58 -14.31 6.98
C MET A 1 -13.05 -12.92 6.60
N SER A 2 -12.67 -11.89 7.35
CA SER A 2 -13.11 -10.51 7.08
C SER A 2 -11.95 -9.78 6.42
N VAL A 3 -12.03 -9.57 5.11
CA VAL A 3 -11.01 -8.84 4.36
C VAL A 3 -11.29 -7.35 4.55
N ARG A 4 -10.31 -6.61 5.07
CA ARG A 4 -10.35 -5.15 5.17
C ARG A 4 -9.78 -4.52 3.91
N GLY A 5 -10.31 -3.37 3.53
CA GLY A 5 -9.73 -2.53 2.49
C GLY A 5 -8.64 -1.64 3.08
N VAL A 6 -7.56 -1.43 2.33
CA VAL A 6 -6.50 -0.49 2.69
C VAL A 6 -6.12 0.34 1.48
N LEU A 7 -6.02 1.65 1.65
CA LEU A 7 -5.48 2.58 0.65
C LEU A 7 -4.11 2.97 1.12
N VAL A 8 -3.18 2.83 0.19
CA VAL A 8 -1.80 3.21 0.34
C VAL A 8 -1.59 4.50 -0.42
N CYS A 9 -1.21 5.56 0.28
CA CYS A 9 -0.73 6.81 -0.32
C CYS A 9 0.80 6.81 -0.29
N TYR A 10 1.42 6.89 -1.48
CA TYR A 10 2.87 6.97 -1.59
C TYR A 10 3.33 8.43 -1.55
N ARG A 11 4.31 8.68 -0.71
CA ARG A 11 4.75 10.01 -0.31
C ARG A 11 6.21 10.22 -0.64
N SER A 12 6.53 11.38 -1.20
CA SER A 12 7.90 11.82 -1.33
C SER A 12 8.38 12.24 0.05
N THR A 13 9.61 11.88 0.37
CA THR A 13 10.31 12.46 1.50
C THR A 13 11.44 13.32 0.95
N ASP A 14 11.70 14.48 1.56
CA ASP A 14 12.73 15.41 1.08
C ASP A 14 14.16 14.82 1.10
N THR A 15 14.35 13.68 1.79
CA THR A 15 15.69 13.15 2.12
C THR A 15 15.82 11.62 2.03
N GLY A 16 14.81 10.87 1.59
CA GLY A 16 14.81 9.41 1.73
C GLY A 16 13.95 8.62 0.74
N PRO A 17 13.85 7.30 0.91
CA PRO A 17 13.01 6.45 0.07
C PRO A 17 11.53 6.86 0.19
N ILE A 18 10.74 6.54 -0.84
CA ILE A 18 9.29 6.78 -0.87
C ILE A 18 8.67 6.18 0.41
N ALA A 19 8.02 7.02 1.19
CA ALA A 19 7.24 6.59 2.35
C ALA A 19 5.83 6.21 1.91
N ALA A 20 5.14 5.39 2.70
CA ALA A 20 3.76 5.03 2.47
C ALA A 20 2.93 5.37 3.72
N GLU A 21 1.72 5.86 3.50
CA GLU A 21 0.70 5.94 4.53
C GLU A 21 -0.47 5.00 4.21
N TRP A 22 -1.06 4.44 5.26
CA TRP A 22 -2.11 3.44 5.16
C TRP A 22 -3.37 3.92 5.87
N THR A 23 -4.47 3.96 5.13
CA THR A 23 -5.82 4.16 5.68
C THR A 23 -6.58 2.85 5.56
N TYR A 24 -7.19 2.40 6.66
CA TYR A 24 -7.93 1.13 6.73
C TYR A 24 -9.44 1.39 6.67
N TRP A 25 -10.16 0.51 5.96
CA TRP A 25 -11.61 0.47 5.90
C TRP A 25 -12.14 -0.93 6.17
N ASP A 26 -13.44 -1.00 6.46
CA ASP A 26 -14.11 -2.24 6.78
C ASP A 26 -14.25 -3.15 5.55
N SER A 27 -14.24 -2.58 4.34
CA SER A 27 -14.28 -3.34 3.08
C SER A 27 -13.34 -2.78 2.00
N PRO A 28 -12.87 -3.62 1.06
CA PRO A 28 -12.15 -3.17 -0.15
C PRO A 28 -12.94 -2.19 -1.02
N GLU A 29 -14.26 -2.32 -1.06
CA GLU A 29 -15.15 -1.46 -1.85
C GLU A 29 -15.17 -0.03 -1.31
N GLU A 30 -15.20 0.14 0.01
CA GLU A 30 -15.06 1.46 0.66
C GLU A 30 -13.70 2.09 0.37
N ALA A 31 -12.63 1.30 0.42
CA ALA A 31 -11.29 1.77 0.10
C ALA A 31 -11.18 2.29 -1.35
N ARG A 32 -11.80 1.58 -2.31
CA ARG A 32 -11.85 2.01 -3.73
C ARG A 32 -12.68 3.27 -3.92
N ARG A 33 -13.80 3.41 -3.20
CA ARG A 33 -14.60 4.63 -3.25
C ARG A 33 -13.80 5.82 -2.73
N ALA A 34 -13.13 5.64 -1.60
CA ALA A 34 -12.27 6.67 -1.03
C ALA A 34 -11.10 7.03 -1.97
N GLU A 35 -10.50 6.06 -2.67
CA GLU A 35 -9.48 6.30 -3.70
C GLU A 35 -10.02 7.14 -4.87
N ALA A 36 -11.21 6.82 -5.37
CA ALA A 36 -11.84 7.55 -6.47
C ALA A 36 -12.22 8.99 -6.11
N GLU A 37 -12.57 9.21 -4.84
CA GLU A 37 -12.88 10.53 -4.27
C GLU A 37 -11.62 11.27 -3.79
N LEU A 38 -10.44 10.66 -3.85
CA LEU A 38 -9.21 11.16 -3.27
C LEU A 38 -8.63 12.34 -4.07
N THR A 39 -9.26 13.51 -3.95
CA THR A 39 -8.77 14.75 -4.54
C THR A 39 -9.17 15.97 -3.71
N PRO A 40 -8.23 16.84 -3.31
CA PRO A 40 -6.76 16.72 -3.43
C PRO A 40 -6.13 15.93 -2.27
N CYS A 41 -5.11 15.13 -2.58
CA CYS A 41 -4.21 14.52 -1.59
C CYS A 41 -3.18 15.55 -1.07
N SER A 42 -2.44 15.23 -0.01
CA SER A 42 -1.41 16.13 0.56
C SER A 42 -0.34 16.52 -0.46
N GLU A 43 0.32 17.66 -0.27
CA GLU A 43 1.44 18.12 -1.12
C GLU A 43 2.62 17.14 -1.21
N LEU A 44 2.81 16.31 -0.17
CA LEU A 44 3.83 15.27 -0.14
C LEU A 44 3.44 14.01 -0.93
N CYS A 45 2.23 13.94 -1.51
CA CYS A 45 1.76 12.79 -2.27
C CYS A 45 2.45 12.73 -3.65
N CYS A 46 3.02 11.56 -4.00
CA CYS A 46 3.61 11.31 -5.31
C CYS A 46 2.56 11.00 -6.40
N ARG A 47 1.28 11.34 -6.18
CA ARG A 47 0.15 11.00 -7.06
C ARG A 47 -0.04 9.50 -7.33
N THR A 48 0.58 8.66 -6.51
CA THR A 48 0.46 7.21 -6.60
C THR A 48 -0.35 6.72 -5.42
N HIS A 49 -1.40 5.98 -5.72
CA HIS A 49 -2.27 5.35 -4.74
C HIS A 49 -2.47 3.89 -5.10
N SER A 50 -2.74 3.05 -4.11
CA SER A 50 -3.09 1.65 -4.34
C SER A 50 -4.05 1.16 -3.29
N VAL A 51 -5.09 0.45 -3.73
CA VAL A 51 -5.97 -0.28 -2.82
C VAL A 51 -5.54 -1.74 -2.72
N VAL A 52 -5.37 -2.22 -1.49
CA VAL A 52 -5.05 -3.62 -1.18
C VAL A 52 -6.09 -4.20 -0.22
N GLY A 53 -6.41 -5.48 -0.39
CA GLY A 53 -7.20 -6.25 0.58
C GLY A 53 -6.27 -6.91 1.58
N VAL A 54 -6.55 -6.76 2.87
CA VAL A 54 -5.80 -7.42 3.95
C VAL A 54 -6.73 -8.26 4.81
N ASP A 55 -6.37 -9.53 4.99
CA ASP A 55 -6.96 -10.37 6.01
C ASP A 55 -6.08 -10.30 7.27
N PRO A 56 -6.54 -9.64 8.35
CA PRO A 56 -5.74 -9.49 9.57
C PRO A 56 -5.49 -10.81 10.31
N GLN A 57 -6.19 -11.89 9.95
CA GLN A 57 -6.00 -13.22 10.53
C GLN A 57 -4.91 -14.03 9.81
N VAL A 58 -4.45 -13.57 8.64
CA VAL A 58 -3.37 -14.22 7.90
C VAL A 58 -2.04 -13.61 8.34
N PRO A 59 -1.18 -14.35 9.06
CA PRO A 59 0.15 -13.85 9.40
C PRO A 59 0.94 -13.55 8.13
N VAL A 60 1.50 -12.34 8.06
CA VAL A 60 2.33 -11.91 6.93
C VAL A 60 3.52 -12.85 6.83
N ARG A 61 3.56 -13.68 5.77
CA ARG A 61 4.79 -14.38 5.42
C ARG A 61 5.78 -13.30 4.98
N ARG A 62 6.77 -12.99 5.83
CA ARG A 62 7.98 -12.24 5.41
C ARG A 62 8.74 -13.13 4.42
N GLY A 63 8.23 -13.24 3.20
CA GLY A 63 8.91 -13.90 2.11
C GLY A 63 10.15 -13.10 1.79
N GLY A 64 11.32 -13.59 2.23
CA GLY A 64 12.59 -13.07 1.78
C GLY A 64 12.60 -13.08 0.26
N ARG A 65 12.81 -11.91 -0.35
CA ARG A 65 13.13 -11.87 -1.78
C ARG A 65 14.34 -12.78 -1.99
N PRO A 66 14.32 -13.74 -2.92
CA PRO A 66 15.57 -14.36 -3.34
C PRO A 66 16.48 -13.22 -3.81
N ARG A 67 17.64 -13.14 -3.17
CA ARG A 67 18.70 -12.21 -3.55
C ARG A 67 19.01 -12.47 -5.02
N ARG A 68 18.95 -11.43 -5.86
CA ARG A 68 19.10 -11.50 -7.33
C ARG A 68 20.49 -11.96 -7.81
N GLU A 69 21.28 -12.66 -7.00
CA GLU A 69 22.68 -13.01 -7.27
C GLU A 69 22.89 -14.47 -7.73
N ASP A 70 21.86 -15.32 -7.78
CA ASP A 70 21.98 -16.72 -8.25
C ASP A 70 21.60 -16.91 -9.73
N VAL A 71 22.00 -16.00 -10.62
CA VAL A 71 22.02 -16.25 -12.07
C VAL A 71 23.45 -16.04 -12.57
N ILE A 72 24.31 -16.98 -12.22
CA ILE A 72 25.56 -17.23 -12.95
C ILE A 72 25.33 -18.48 -13.79
N ARG A 73 25.34 -18.32 -15.11
CA ARG A 73 25.75 -19.34 -16.06
C ARG A 73 26.68 -18.70 -17.06
#